data_AF-A0A1N6D351-F1
#
_entry.id   AF-A0A1N6D351-F1
#
_cell.length_a   1.000
_cell.length_b   1.000
_cell.length_c   1.000
_cell.angle_alpha   90.00
_cell.angle_beta   90.00
_cell.angle_gamma   90.00
#
_symmetry.space_group_name_H-M   'P 1'
#
loop_
_entity.id
_entity.type
_entity.pdbx_description
1 polymer ?
#
loop_
_entity_poly.entity_id
_entity_poly.type
_entity_poly.pdbx_seq_one_letter_code
_entity_poly.pdbx_strand_id
1 'polypeptide(L)'
;MSYHQYEACINACLRCAAICNHCATACLEEDDPKMMVACIQLDMECAAICYATAQVLSLGGSQSTMLAAICGDICETCADECSRHDNDHCRECAAFCRECLKECRAIRNR
;
A
#
# COMPACT_ATOMS: atom_id res chain seq x y z
N MET A 1 20.35 3.70 14.10
CA MET A 1 20.07 4.95 13.35
C MET A 1 19.39 4.66 12.00
N SER A 2 18.44 3.72 11.96
CA SER A 2 17.72 3.34 10.72
C SER A 2 16.42 4.12 10.51
N TYR A 3 15.76 4.55 11.59
CA TYR A 3 14.44 5.20 11.54
C TYR A 3 14.40 6.40 10.57
N HIS A 4 15.31 7.37 10.74
CA HIS A 4 15.36 8.55 9.87
C HIS A 4 15.73 8.23 8.41
N GLN A 5 16.33 7.07 8.15
CA GLN A 5 16.63 6.63 6.78
C GLN A 5 15.37 6.15 6.05
N TYR A 6 14.41 5.57 6.79
CA TYR A 6 13.21 4.95 6.23
C TYR A 6 11.94 5.75 6.46
N GLU A 7 12.02 6.92 7.10
CA GLU A 7 10.87 7.75 7.48
C GLU A 7 9.91 8.04 6.32
N ALA A 8 10.44 8.36 5.13
CA ALA A 8 9.61 8.58 3.95
C ALA A 8 8.78 7.35 3.56
N CYS A 9 9.41 6.18 3.52
CA CYS A 9 8.75 4.91 3.21
C CYS A 9 7.78 4.49 4.32
N ILE A 10 8.14 4.68 5.59
CA ILE A 10 7.25 4.41 6.74
C ILE A 10 5.97 5.25 6.61
N ASN A 11 6.10 6.55 6.37
CA ASN A 11 4.96 7.45 6.22
C ASN A 11 4.12 7.16 4.97
N ALA A 12 4.75 6.74 3.88
CA ALA A 12 4.04 6.31 2.67
C ALA A 12 3.25 5.02 2.93
N CYS A 13 3.86 4.01 3.55
CA CYS A 13 3.18 2.77 3.93
C CYS A 13 1.98 3.02 4.86
N LEU A 14 2.14 3.82 5.91
CA LEU A 14 1.04 4.09 6.85
C LEU A 14 -0.13 4.83 6.21
N ARG A 15 0.15 5.80 5.32
CA ARG A 15 -0.89 6.49 4.54
C ARG A 15 -1.57 5.55 3.55
N CYS A 16 -0.78 4.76 2.82
CA CYS A 16 -1.27 3.76 1.87
C CYS A 16 -2.20 2.74 2.55
N ALA A 17 -1.82 2.25 3.74
CA ALA A 17 -2.67 1.31 4.48
C ALA A 17 -4.00 1.92 4.91
N ALA A 18 -4.00 3.18 5.36
CA ALA A 18 -5.22 3.87 5.74
C ALA A 18 -6.17 4.08 4.54
N ILE A 19 -5.63 4.51 3.39
CA ILE A 19 -6.45 4.73 2.20
C ILE A 19 -6.93 3.43 1.56
N CYS A 20 -6.13 2.35 1.56
CA CYS A 20 -6.57 1.03 1.09
C CYS A 20 -7.73 0.52 1.94
N ASN A 21 -7.66 0.61 3.28
CA ASN A 21 -8.78 0.24 4.15
C ASN A 21 -10.06 1.08 3.88
N HIS A 22 -9.88 2.38 3.61
CA HIS A 22 -10.99 3.24 3.22
C HIS A 22 -11.58 2.82 1.88
N CYS A 23 -10.74 2.58 0.87
CA CYS A 23 -11.13 2.14 -0.48
C CYS A 23 -11.87 0.80 -0.43
N ALA A 24 -11.38 -0.18 0.34
CA ALA A 24 -12.06 -1.46 0.54
C ALA A 24 -13.47 -1.27 1.13
N THR A 25 -13.61 -0.37 2.10
CA THR A 25 -14.91 -0.06 2.72
C THR A 25 -15.84 0.65 1.74
N ALA A 26 -15.33 1.66 1.02
CA ALA A 26 -16.10 2.39 0.02
C ALA A 26 -16.56 1.49 -1.14
N CYS A 27 -15.71 0.57 -1.59
CA CYS A 27 -16.04 -0.45 -2.58
C CYS A 27 -17.22 -1.36 -2.17
N LEU A 28 -17.46 -1.56 -0.88
CA LEU A 28 -18.61 -2.33 -0.38
C LEU A 28 -19.92 -1.53 -0.45
N GLU A 29 -19.84 -0.20 -0.55
CA GLU A 29 -20.99 0.72 -0.62
C GLU A 29 -21.38 1.09 -2.06
N GLU A 30 -20.63 0.62 -3.06
CA GLU A 30 -20.92 0.81 -4.48
C GLU A 30 -22.21 0.09 -4.93
N ASP A 31 -22.81 0.54 -6.02
CA ASP A 31 -24.07 -0.03 -6.55
C ASP A 31 -23.93 -1.51 -6.94
N ASP A 32 -22.76 -1.92 -7.43
CA ASP A 32 -22.43 -3.33 -7.70
C ASP A 32 -21.11 -3.77 -7.03
N PRO A 33 -21.15 -4.16 -5.75
CA PRO A 33 -19.96 -4.60 -5.01
C PRO A 33 -19.33 -5.88 -5.57
N LYS A 34 -20.07 -6.67 -6.39
CA LYS A 34 -19.52 -7.89 -7.00
C LYS A 34 -18.42 -7.56 -8.02
N MET A 35 -18.53 -6.42 -8.68
CA MET A 35 -17.49 -5.93 -9.60
C MET A 35 -16.24 -5.43 -8.86
N MET A 36 -16.36 -5.17 -7.55
CA MET A 36 -15.28 -4.65 -6.70
C MET A 36 -14.53 -5.74 -5.92
N VAL A 37 -14.92 -7.02 -6.02
CA VAL A 37 -14.36 -8.12 -5.21
C VAL A 37 -12.83 -8.18 -5.29
N ALA A 38 -12.26 -8.03 -6.49
CA ALA A 38 -10.81 -8.04 -6.66
C ALA A 38 -10.14 -6.82 -6.02
N CYS A 39 -10.74 -5.63 -6.18
CA CYS A 39 -10.26 -4.38 -5.56
C CYS A 39 -10.27 -4.50 -4.04
N ILE A 40 -11.39 -4.93 -3.45
CA ILE A 40 -11.55 -5.11 -1.99
C ILE A 40 -10.49 -6.07 -1.44
N GLN A 41 -10.28 -7.21 -2.10
CA GLN A 41 -9.28 -8.19 -1.67
C GLN A 41 -7.87 -7.60 -1.70
N LEU A 42 -7.49 -6.93 -2.79
CA LEU A 42 -6.17 -6.33 -2.95
C LEU A 42 -5.95 -5.15 -2.00
N ASP A 43 -6.96 -4.32 -1.77
CA ASP A 43 -6.92 -3.22 -0.81
C ASP A 43 -6.62 -3.75 0.61
N MET A 44 -7.32 -4.81 1.04
CA MET A 44 -7.08 -5.43 2.36
C MET A 44 -5.67 -6.03 2.48
N GLU A 45 -5.20 -6.73 1.46
CA GLU A 45 -3.84 -7.30 1.42
C GLU A 45 -2.78 -6.20 1.42
N CYS A 46 -2.97 -5.17 0.60
CA CYS A 46 -2.08 -4.01 0.52
C CYS A 46 -1.98 -3.29 1.86
N ALA A 47 -3.11 -3.07 2.54
CA ALA A 47 -3.13 -2.45 3.86
C ALA A 47 -2.37 -3.29 4.91
N ALA A 48 -2.62 -4.60 4.96
CA ALA A 48 -1.94 -5.50 5.90
C ALA A 48 -0.42 -5.51 5.69
N ILE A 49 0.03 -5.61 4.44
CA ILE A 49 1.46 -5.62 4.09
C ILE A 49 2.09 -4.24 4.35
N CYS A 50 1.40 -3.15 4.03
CA CYS A 50 1.87 -1.79 4.32
C CYS A 50 2.10 -1.57 5.82
N TYR A 51 1.17 -1.99 6.69
CA TYR A 51 1.35 -1.90 8.14
C TYR A 51 2.55 -2.71 8.63
N ALA A 52 2.67 -3.97 8.18
CA ALA A 52 3.81 -4.83 8.55
C ALA A 52 5.14 -4.22 8.10
N THR A 53 5.17 -3.66 6.89
CA THR A 53 6.35 -3.01 6.31
C THR A 53 6.77 -1.79 7.12
N ALA A 54 5.84 -0.88 7.41
CA ALA A 54 6.10 0.29 8.24
C ALA A 54 6.68 -0.09 9.61
N GLN A 55 6.12 -1.13 10.24
CA GLN A 55 6.58 -1.62 11.53
C GLN A 55 8.02 -2.16 11.45
N VAL A 56 8.33 -3.01 10.48
CA VAL A 56 9.68 -3.59 10.34
C VAL A 56 10.72 -2.53 9.94
N LEU A 57 10.37 -1.59 9.05
CA LEU A 57 11.23 -0.47 8.70
C LEU A 57 11.57 0.38 9.94
N SER A 58 10.59 0.62 10.81
CA SER A 58 10.80 1.37 12.06
C SER A 58 11.82 0.71 13.00
N LEU A 59 11.99 -0.62 12.92
CA LEU A 59 12.96 -1.37 13.71
C LEU A 59 14.37 -1.39 13.09
N GLY A 60 14.49 -1.18 11.77
CA GLY A 60 15.79 -1.15 11.08
C GLY A 60 16.53 -2.47 10.97
N GLY A 61 15.81 -3.59 10.98
CA GLY A 61 16.41 -4.93 10.91
C GLY A 61 16.88 -5.32 9.50
N SER A 62 17.57 -6.45 9.40
CA SER A 62 18.05 -7.00 8.12
C SER A 62 16.94 -7.31 7.10
N GLN A 63 15.71 -7.53 7.58
CA GLN A 63 14.55 -7.86 6.74
C GLN A 63 13.86 -6.65 6.09
N SER A 64 14.30 -5.43 6.42
CA SER A 64 13.68 -4.19 5.90
C SER A 64 13.60 -4.14 4.37
N THR A 65 14.68 -4.45 3.65
CA THR A 65 14.65 -4.41 2.17
C THR A 65 13.76 -5.49 1.56
N MET A 66 13.76 -6.70 2.13
CA MET A 66 12.92 -7.79 1.61
C MET A 66 11.44 -7.45 1.76
N LEU A 67 11.04 -6.94 2.93
CA LEU A 67 9.64 -6.61 3.17
C LEU A 67 9.20 -5.38 2.38
N ALA A 68 10.08 -4.38 2.22
CA ALA A 68 9.81 -3.25 1.34
C ALA A 68 9.59 -3.68 -0.12
N ALA A 69 10.37 -4.65 -0.64
CA ALA A 69 10.15 -5.18 -1.98
C ALA A 69 8.76 -5.82 -2.14
N ILE A 70 8.37 -6.68 -1.18
CA ILE A 70 7.04 -7.30 -1.16
C ILE A 70 5.93 -6.24 -1.09
N CYS A 71 6.12 -5.21 -0.26
CA CYS A 71 5.19 -4.09 -0.15
C CYS A 71 5.06 -3.33 -1.47
N GLY A 72 6.16 -3.12 -2.19
CA GLY A 72 6.15 -2.54 -3.52
C GLY A 72 5.27 -3.36 -4.47
N ASP A 73 5.52 -4.66 -4.58
CA ASP A 73 4.81 -5.52 -5.53
C ASP A 73 3.28 -5.54 -5.30
N ILE A 74 2.83 -5.59 -4.05
CA ILE A 74 1.39 -5.50 -3.75
C ILE A 74 0.83 -4.09 -4.01
N CYS A 75 1.59 -3.03 -3.72
CA CYS A 75 1.17 -1.66 -4.04
C CYS A 75 1.01 -1.45 -5.55
N GLU A 76 1.88 -2.02 -6.38
CA GLU A 76 1.76 -1.97 -7.84
C GLU A 76 0.48 -2.70 -8.29
N THR A 77 0.26 -3.91 -7.79
CA THR A 77 -0.92 -4.72 -8.12
C THR A 77 -2.23 -4.04 -7.68
N CYS A 78 -2.26 -3.49 -6.47
CA CYS A 78 -3.41 -2.76 -5.94
C CYS A 78 -3.68 -1.48 -6.75
N ALA A 79 -2.64 -0.70 -7.07
CA ALA A 79 -2.80 0.51 -7.87
C ALA A 79 -3.37 0.22 -9.27
N ASP A 80 -2.92 -0.86 -9.89
CA ASP A 80 -3.37 -1.28 -11.21
C ASP A 80 -4.83 -1.72 -11.19
N GLU A 81 -5.26 -2.45 -10.15
CA GLU A 81 -6.67 -2.83 -9.99
C GLU A 81 -7.55 -1.59 -9.70
N CYS A 82 -7.18 -0.76 -8.72
CA CYS A 82 -7.93 0.46 -8.40
C CYS A 82 -8.07 1.39 -9.62
N SER A 83 -7.05 1.46 -10.49
CA SER A 83 -7.07 2.27 -11.72
C SER A 83 -8.10 1.82 -12.77
N ARG A 84 -8.72 0.64 -12.59
CA ARG A 84 -9.75 0.12 -13.50
C ARG A 84 -11.15 0.64 -13.19
N HIS A 85 -11.32 1.25 -12.03
CA HIS A 85 -12.61 1.71 -11.51
C HIS A 85 -12.69 3.24 -11.60
N ASP A 86 -13.80 3.76 -12.11
CA ASP A 86 -13.98 5.21 -12.36
C ASP A 86 -14.58 5.93 -11.15
N ASN A 87 -14.01 5.68 -9.97
CA ASN A 87 -14.54 6.14 -8.69
C ASN A 87 -13.48 7.00 -7.98
N ASP A 88 -13.90 8.03 -7.24
CA ASP A 88 -12.97 8.96 -6.59
C ASP A 88 -12.05 8.25 -5.57
N HIS A 89 -12.60 7.35 -4.75
CA HIS A 89 -11.84 6.59 -3.75
C HIS A 89 -10.80 5.65 -4.40
N CYS A 90 -11.15 4.97 -5.49
CA CYS A 90 -10.22 4.12 -6.25
C CYS A 90 -9.10 4.94 -6.90
N ARG A 91 -9.41 6.11 -7.47
CA ARG A 91 -8.38 7.01 -8.03
C ARG A 91 -7.40 7.49 -6.97
N GLU A 92 -7.90 7.85 -5.81
CA GLU A 92 -7.07 8.27 -4.67
C GLU A 92 -6.21 7.10 -4.18
N CYS A 93 -6.80 5.92 -3.96
CA CYS A 93 -6.09 4.72 -3.54
C CYS A 93 -4.95 4.37 -4.52
N ALA A 94 -5.22 4.38 -5.83
CA ALA A 94 -4.21 4.12 -6.85
C ALA A 94 -3.02 5.11 -6.79
N ALA A 95 -3.28 6.38 -6.51
CA ALA A 95 -2.24 7.39 -6.39
C ALA A 95 -1.32 7.14 -5.18
N PHE A 96 -1.91 6.85 -4.02
CA PHE A 96 -1.15 6.54 -2.80
C PHE A 96 -0.40 5.21 -2.88
N CYS A 97 -0.99 4.19 -3.52
CA CYS A 97 -0.31 2.92 -3.81
C CYS A 97 0.93 3.15 -4.69
N ARG A 98 0.84 4.01 -5.73
CA ARG A 98 2.01 4.37 -6.55
C ARG A 98 3.06 5.17 -5.79
N GLU A 99 2.66 6.06 -4.88
CA GLU A 99 3.59 6.76 -3.98
C GLU A 99 4.33 5.76 -3.08
N CYS A 100 3.59 4.85 -2.43
CA CYS A 100 4.14 3.82 -1.55
C CYS A 100 5.10 2.89 -2.30
N LEU A 101 4.72 2.43 -3.50
CA LEU A 101 5.56 1.64 -4.40
C LEU A 101 6.91 2.30 -4.64
N LYS A 102 6.91 3.59 -4.98
CA LYS A 102 8.13 4.35 -5.26
C LYS A 102 9.06 4.37 -4.05
N GLU A 103 8.53 4.69 -2.87
CA GLU A 103 9.33 4.76 -1.63
C GLU A 103 9.84 3.37 -1.21
N CYS A 104 9.01 2.34 -1.35
CA CYS A 104 9.39 0.95 -1.11
C CYS A 104 10.55 0.50 -2.02
N ARG A 105 10.47 0.81 -3.32
CA ARG A 105 11.53 0.50 -4.31
C ARG A 105 12.82 1.28 -4.06
N ALA A 106 12.79 2.37 -3.30
CA ALA A 106 13.97 3.15 -2.94
C ALA A 106 14.75 2.57 -1.74
N ILE A 107 14.16 1.63 -0.99
CA ILE A 107 14.84 0.96 0.12
C ILE A 107 16.01 0.10 -0.39
N ARG A 108 17.17 0.23 0.28
CA ARG A 108 18.40 -0.52 0.01
C ARG A 108 19.05 -0.92 1.34
N ASN A 109 19.35 -2.19 1.53
CA ASN A 109 20.14 -2.67 2.67
C ASN A 109 21.61 -2.26 2.50
N ARG A 110 22.32 -2.05 3.61
CA ARG A 110 23.78 -1.91 3.63
C ARG A 110 24.47 -3.24 3.43
#